data_AF-A0A954ILT4-F1
#
_entry.id   AF-A0A954ILT4-F1
#
_cell.length_a   1.000
_cell.length_b   1.000
_cell.length_c   1.000
_cell.angle_alpha   90.00
_cell.angle_beta   90.00
_cell.angle_gamma   90.00
#
_symmetry.space_group_name_H-M   'P 1'
#
loop_
_entity.id
_entity.type
_entity.pdbx_description
1 polymer ?
#
loop_
_entity_poly.entity_id
_entity_poly.type
_entity_poly.pdbx_seq_one_letter_code
_entity_poly.pdbx_strand_id
1 'polypeptide(L)'
;KEANAKIQALAAQARNADAEERAQLDTTLRTLHLALAQKRRATEENLRNREVTLLRDSYQRIRREIARYAQEHGITLVRRTMRQSDHARLLESQNPQDVIKALNQDVIYVADSCPDISQAILDQLLKQQNVEAISQ
;
A
#
# COMPACT_ATOMS: atom_id res chain seq x y z
N LYS A 1 -13.14 6.82 -20.13
CA LYS A 1 -12.83 6.88 -21.58
C LYS A 1 -13.68 7.92 -22.29
N GLU A 2 -14.99 7.98 -22.01
CA GLU A 2 -15.93 8.96 -22.60
C GLU A 2 -15.56 10.45 -22.34
N ALA A 3 -15.10 10.81 -21.14
CA ALA A 3 -14.74 12.19 -20.82
C ALA A 3 -13.53 12.70 -21.64
N ASN A 4 -12.54 11.85 -21.91
CA ASN A 4 -11.40 12.21 -22.76
C ASN A 4 -11.82 12.34 -24.23
N ALA A 5 -12.74 11.50 -24.71
CA ALA A 5 -13.28 11.60 -26.06
C ALA A 5 -14.09 12.89 -26.25
N LYS A 6 -14.88 13.31 -25.25
CA LYS A 6 -15.58 14.60 -25.26
C LYS A 6 -14.63 15.80 -25.26
N ILE A 7 -13.55 15.77 -24.47
CA ILE A 7 -12.52 16.82 -24.47
C ILE A 7 -11.83 16.91 -25.83
N GLN A 8 -11.49 15.78 -26.46
CA GLN A 8 -10.88 15.75 -27.79
C GLN A 8 -11.82 16.28 -28.89
N ALA A 9 -13.11 15.94 -28.82
CA ALA A 9 -14.12 16.45 -29.75
C ALA A 9 -14.33 17.97 -29.61
N LEU A 10 -14.44 18.47 -28.38
CA LEU A 10 -14.60 19.91 -28.10
C LEU A 10 -13.35 20.71 -28.49
N ALA A 11 -12.15 20.15 -28.28
CA ALA A 11 -10.90 20.77 -28.72
C ALA A 11 -10.78 20.82 -30.26
N ALA A 12 -11.33 19.82 -30.97
CA ALA A 12 -11.40 19.84 -32.43
C ALA A 12 -12.41 20.89 -32.94
N GLN A 13 -13.55 21.04 -32.26
CA GLN A 13 -14.55 22.06 -32.58
C GLN A 13 -14.04 23.48 -32.33
N ALA A 14 -13.30 23.70 -31.24
CA ALA A 14 -12.70 25.00 -30.93
C ALA A 14 -11.71 25.47 -32.02
N ARG A 15 -10.99 24.56 -32.68
CA ARG A 15 -10.06 24.92 -33.77
C ARG A 15 -10.77 25.55 -34.97
N ASN A 16 -12.01 25.14 -35.24
CA ASN A 16 -12.77 25.54 -36.43
C ASN A 16 -13.84 26.60 -36.15
N ALA A 17 -14.05 26.96 -34.87
CA ALA A 17 -15.09 27.90 -34.45
C ALA A 17 -14.69 29.38 -34.61
N ASP A 18 -15.66 30.28 -34.54
CA ASP A 18 -15.45 31.74 -34.53
C ASP A 18 -14.91 32.24 -33.19
N ALA A 19 -14.43 33.48 -33.12
CA ALA A 19 -13.71 34.00 -31.95
C ALA A 19 -14.55 33.97 -30.64
N GLU A 20 -15.86 34.22 -30.73
CA GLU A 20 -16.77 34.21 -29.58
C GLU A 20 -17.12 32.78 -29.13
N GLU A 21 -17.37 31.88 -30.09
CA GLU A 21 -17.59 30.44 -29.84
C GLU A 21 -16.34 29.76 -29.28
N ARG A 22 -15.15 30.15 -29.74
CA ARG A 22 -13.86 29.69 -29.19
C ARG A 22 -13.71 30.02 -27.72
N ALA A 23 -14.04 31.25 -27.32
CA ALA A 23 -13.96 31.66 -25.92
C ALA A 23 -14.88 30.80 -25.02
N GLN A 24 -16.10 30.52 -25.49
CA GLN A 24 -17.06 29.66 -24.77
C GLN A 24 -16.58 28.20 -24.70
N LEU A 25 -16.07 27.65 -25.80
CA LEU A 25 -15.52 26.29 -25.84
C LEU A 25 -14.27 26.15 -24.95
N ASP A 26 -13.39 27.15 -24.92
CA ASP A 26 -12.20 27.16 -24.07
C ASP A 26 -12.56 27.19 -22.58
N THR A 27 -13.57 27.97 -22.19
CA THR A 27 -14.05 27.95 -20.79
C THR A 27 -14.61 26.58 -20.42
N THR A 28 -15.36 25.96 -21.33
CA THR A 28 -15.94 24.62 -21.14
C THR A 28 -14.85 23.53 -21.07
N LEU A 29 -13.80 23.64 -21.88
CA LEU A 29 -12.64 22.75 -21.82
C LEU A 29 -11.91 22.88 -20.49
N ARG A 30 -11.69 24.10 -20.01
CA ARG A 30 -11.03 24.35 -18.71
C ARG A 30 -11.82 23.76 -17.55
N THR A 31 -13.14 23.96 -17.52
CA THR A 31 -13.98 23.37 -16.45
C THR A 31 -13.97 21.85 -16.49
N LEU A 32 -14.04 21.25 -17.68
CA LEU A 32 -13.94 19.79 -17.85
C LEU A 32 -12.56 19.25 -17.42
N HIS A 33 -11.46 19.94 -17.76
CA HIS A 33 -10.12 19.56 -17.33
C HIS A 33 -9.97 19.63 -15.80
N LEU A 34 -10.48 20.68 -15.17
CA LEU A 34 -10.48 20.82 -13.70
C LEU A 34 -11.29 19.70 -13.04
N ALA A 35 -12.50 19.44 -13.53
CA ALA A 35 -13.35 18.37 -13.00
C ALA A 35 -12.70 16.98 -13.16
N LEU A 36 -12.01 16.73 -14.27
CA LEU A 36 -11.31 15.47 -14.51
C LEU A 36 -10.09 15.33 -13.59
N ALA A 37 -9.32 16.40 -13.40
CA ALA A 37 -8.19 16.41 -12.47
C ALA A 37 -8.64 16.17 -11.01
N GLN A 38 -9.74 16.80 -10.58
CA GLN A 38 -10.33 16.57 -9.27
C GLN A 38 -10.79 15.11 -9.09
N LYS A 39 -11.48 14.55 -10.09
CA LYS A 39 -11.89 13.13 -10.07
C LYS A 39 -10.71 12.18 -10.00
N ARG A 40 -9.62 12.45 -10.74
CA ARG A 40 -8.39 11.63 -10.68
C ARG A 40 -7.80 11.67 -9.28
N ARG A 41 -7.60 12.86 -8.71
CA ARG A 41 -7.06 13.00 -7.34
C ARG A 41 -7.91 12.26 -6.30
N ALA A 42 -9.23 12.43 -6.35
CA ALA A 42 -10.13 11.73 -5.44
C ALA A 42 -10.05 10.20 -5.62
N THR A 43 -9.90 9.72 -6.86
CA THR A 43 -9.76 8.28 -7.14
C THR A 43 -8.41 7.75 -6.62
N GLU A 44 -7.32 8.46 -6.87
CA GLU A 44 -5.98 8.11 -6.38
C GLU A 44 -5.94 8.08 -4.85
N GLU A 45 -6.55 9.07 -4.19
CA GLU A 45 -6.67 9.12 -2.74
C GLU A 45 -7.51 7.95 -2.20
N ASN A 46 -8.66 7.66 -2.81
CA ASN A 46 -9.49 6.52 -2.43
C ASN A 46 -8.76 5.19 -2.60
N LEU A 47 -8.01 5.00 -3.70
CA LEU A 47 -7.21 3.82 -3.92
C LEU A 47 -6.11 3.67 -2.86
N ARG A 48 -5.40 4.77 -2.57
CA ARG A 48 -4.37 4.80 -1.53
C ARG A 48 -4.95 4.46 -0.15
N ASN A 49 -6.08 5.07 0.22
CA ASN A 49 -6.74 4.80 1.50
C ASN A 49 -7.19 3.33 1.60
N ARG A 50 -7.67 2.76 0.49
CA ARG A 50 -8.07 1.35 0.42
C ARG A 50 -6.88 0.41 0.53
N GLU A 51 -5.78 0.73 -0.14
CA GLU A 51 -4.51 -0.02 -0.03
C GLU A 51 -3.99 -0.02 1.42
N VAL A 52 -3.94 1.16 2.06
CA VAL A 52 -3.52 1.28 3.47
C VAL A 52 -4.43 0.46 4.39
N THR A 53 -5.73 0.47 4.15
CA THR A 53 -6.70 -0.32 4.91
C THR A 53 -6.43 -1.82 4.75
N LEU A 54 -6.24 -2.29 3.51
CA LEU A 54 -5.93 -3.70 3.22
C LEU A 54 -4.62 -4.14 3.87
N LEU A 55 -3.57 -3.32 3.79
CA LEU A 55 -2.27 -3.60 4.41
C LEU A 55 -2.38 -3.68 5.93
N ARG A 56 -3.10 -2.73 6.55
CA ARG A 56 -3.33 -2.70 7.99
C ARG A 56 -4.09 -3.95 8.44
N ASP A 57 -5.17 -4.29 7.76
CA ASP A 57 -6.02 -5.42 8.14
C ASP A 57 -5.28 -6.74 7.96
N SER A 58 -4.49 -6.89 6.88
CA SER A 58 -3.60 -8.03 6.67
C SER A 58 -2.56 -8.14 7.78
N TYR A 59 -1.92 -7.03 8.16
CA TYR A 59 -0.92 -7.01 9.23
C TYR A 59 -1.53 -7.38 10.58
N GLN A 60 -2.74 -6.91 10.87
CA GLN A 60 -3.46 -7.28 12.10
C GLN A 60 -3.80 -8.77 12.13
N ARG A 61 -4.24 -9.36 11.02
CA ARG A 61 -4.50 -10.81 10.90
C ARG A 61 -3.22 -11.61 11.17
N ILE A 62 -2.12 -11.28 10.49
CA ILE A 62 -0.82 -11.92 10.69
C ILE A 62 -0.39 -11.83 12.16
N ARG A 63 -0.50 -10.65 12.78
CA ARG A 63 -0.13 -10.44 14.17
C ARG A 63 -0.96 -11.30 15.14
N ARG A 64 -2.25 -11.49 14.89
CA ARG A 64 -3.12 -12.35 15.71
C ARG A 64 -2.70 -13.81 15.61
N GLU A 65 -2.37 -14.29 14.42
CA GLU A 65 -1.91 -15.67 14.23
C GLU A 65 -0.53 -15.91 14.84
N ILE A 66 0.40 -14.95 14.70
CA ILE A 66 1.69 -15.01 15.40
C ILE A 66 1.48 -15.12 16.91
N ALA A 67 0.59 -14.30 17.49
CA ALA A 67 0.31 -14.33 18.92
C ALA A 67 -0.31 -15.65 19.35
N ARG A 68 -1.25 -16.20 18.57
CA ARG A 68 -1.87 -17.51 18.83
C ARG A 68 -0.85 -18.63 18.81
N TYR A 69 -0.06 -18.71 17.74
CA TYR A 69 1.00 -19.71 17.60
C TYR A 69 2.02 -19.62 18.75
N ALA A 70 2.45 -18.39 19.07
CA ALA A 70 3.39 -18.15 20.17
C ALA A 70 2.83 -18.63 21.52
N GLN A 71 1.55 -18.37 21.79
CA GLN A 71 0.88 -18.83 23.00
C GLN A 71 0.78 -20.37 23.06
N GLU A 72 0.42 -21.01 21.95
CA GLU A 72 0.31 -22.47 21.85
C GLU A 72 1.66 -23.19 22.06
N HIS A 73 2.76 -22.55 21.65
CA HIS A 73 4.10 -23.13 21.68
C HIS A 73 4.97 -22.57 22.82
N GLY A 74 4.41 -21.80 23.75
CA GLY A 74 5.14 -21.23 24.89
C GLY A 74 6.23 -20.22 24.50
N ILE A 75 6.12 -19.57 23.34
CA ILE A 75 7.10 -18.60 22.85
C ILE A 75 6.84 -17.24 23.51
N THR A 76 7.81 -16.73 24.27
CA THR A 76 7.69 -15.45 24.97
C THR A 76 7.98 -14.25 24.06
N LEU A 77 8.83 -14.42 23.05
CA LEU A 77 9.26 -13.35 22.16
C LEU A 77 9.36 -13.86 20.73
N VAL A 78 8.65 -13.20 19.81
CA VAL A 78 8.79 -13.39 18.37
C VAL A 78 9.48 -12.18 17.79
N ARG A 79 10.59 -12.39 17.09
CA ARG A 79 11.34 -11.32 16.44
C ARG A 79 11.14 -11.37 14.94
N ARG A 80 10.98 -10.18 14.33
CA ARG A 80 10.99 -10.06 12.88
C ARG A 80 12.41 -10.22 12.36
N THR A 81 12.63 -11.18 11.47
CA THR A 81 13.89 -11.29 10.73
C THR A 81 13.94 -10.16 9.70
N MET A 82 14.90 -9.24 9.85
CA MET A 82 15.24 -8.30 8.78
C MET A 82 16.17 -8.98 7.79
N ARG A 83 16.03 -8.64 6.50
CA ARG A 83 17.06 -9.00 5.53
C ARG A 83 18.32 -8.21 5.89
N GLN A 84 19.49 -8.85 5.85
CA GLN A 84 20.77 -8.18 6.12
C GLN A 84 20.95 -6.91 5.25
N SER A 85 20.40 -6.90 4.03
CA SER A 85 20.39 -5.74 3.12
C SER A 85 19.64 -4.53 3.67
N ASP A 86 18.52 -4.75 4.38
CA ASP A 86 17.70 -3.66 4.91
C ASP A 86 18.33 -3.07 6.16
N HIS A 87 18.99 -3.91 6.96
CA HIS A 87 19.75 -3.49 8.13
C HIS A 87 20.96 -2.63 7.77
N ALA A 88 21.76 -3.06 6.79
CA ALA A 88 22.88 -2.28 6.27
C ALA A 88 22.42 -0.92 5.74
N ARG A 89 21.29 -0.89 5.02
CA ARG A 89 20.71 0.35 4.50
C ARG A 89 20.23 1.31 5.61
N LEU A 90 19.75 0.80 6.74
CA LEU A 90 19.36 1.63 7.88
C LEU A 90 20.58 2.16 8.65
N LEU A 91 21.66 1.39 8.74
CA LEU A 91 22.94 1.83 9.33
C LEU A 91 23.65 2.90 8.49
N GLU A 92 23.52 2.82 7.16
CA GLU A 92 24.04 3.81 6.21
C GLU A 92 23.12 5.03 6.04
N SER A 93 21.97 5.07 6.72
CA SER A 93 21.03 6.18 6.65
C SER A 93 21.64 7.45 7.24
N GLN A 94 21.45 8.59 6.57
CA GLN A 94 21.80 9.91 7.11
C GLN A 94 20.83 10.36 8.22
N ASN A 95 19.72 9.63 8.44
CA ASN A 95 18.76 9.93 9.49
C ASN A 95 19.15 9.22 10.81
N PRO A 96 19.51 9.96 11.88
CA PRO A 96 19.94 9.36 13.14
C PRO A 96 18.87 8.49 13.81
N GLN A 97 17.58 8.75 13.57
CA GLN A 97 16.52 7.89 14.12
C GLN A 97 16.48 6.50 13.47
N ASP A 98 16.86 6.39 12.20
CA ASP A 98 16.88 5.13 11.48
C ASP A 98 18.11 4.30 11.86
N VAL A 99 19.25 4.96 12.08
CA VAL A 99 20.48 4.34 12.61
C VAL A 99 20.25 3.81 14.02
N ILE A 100 19.62 4.59 14.91
CA ILE A 100 19.29 4.15 16.28
C ILE A 100 18.31 2.96 16.26
N LYS A 101 17.33 2.95 15.36
CA LYS A 101 16.43 1.80 15.19
C LYS A 101 17.19 0.56 14.74
N ALA A 102 18.14 0.68 13.82
CA ALA A 102 18.99 -0.43 13.40
C ALA A 102 19.84 -0.95 14.57
N LEU A 103 20.55 -0.07 15.27
CA LEU A 103 21.40 -0.44 16.41
C LEU A 103 20.62 -1.09 17.56
N ASN A 104 19.40 -0.63 17.84
CA ASN A 104 18.54 -1.24 18.88
C ASN A 104 17.88 -2.55 18.42
N GLN A 105 17.90 -2.84 17.12
CA GLN A 105 17.40 -4.09 16.54
C GLN A 105 18.51 -5.13 16.37
N ASP A 106 19.78 -4.74 16.53
CA ASP A 106 20.93 -5.65 16.54
C ASP A 106 20.84 -6.57 17.75
N VAL A 107 20.32 -7.76 17.50
CA VAL A 107 20.45 -8.88 18.41
C VAL A 107 21.87 -9.40 18.28
N ILE A 108 22.68 -9.09 19.29
CA ILE A 108 24.10 -9.42 19.39
C ILE A 108 24.36 -10.93 19.17
N TYR A 109 23.40 -11.78 19.50
CA TYR A 109 23.49 -13.22 19.33
C TYR A 109 22.12 -13.88 19.16
N VAL A 110 21.97 -14.68 18.11
CA VAL A 110 20.83 -15.57 17.91
C VAL A 110 21.37 -16.97 18.05
N ALA A 111 20.89 -17.73 19.03
CA ALA A 111 21.24 -19.14 19.12
C ALA A 111 20.81 -19.85 17.82
N ASP A 112 21.67 -20.72 17.29
CA ASP A 112 21.46 -21.45 16.02
C ASP A 112 20.16 -22.28 15.96
N SER A 113 19.50 -22.47 17.11
CA SER A 113 18.26 -23.22 17.27
C SER A 113 17.02 -22.32 17.42
N CYS A 114 17.00 -21.10 16.88
CA CYS A 114 15.79 -20.28 16.90
C CYS A 114 14.84 -20.73 15.78
N PRO A 115 13.67 -21.33 16.09
CA PRO A 115 12.79 -21.88 15.06
C PRO A 115 12.16 -20.74 14.25
N ASP A 116 12.29 -20.81 12.91
CA ASP A 116 11.53 -19.95 12.01
C ASP A 116 10.07 -20.41 11.97
N ILE A 117 9.18 -19.57 12.47
CA ILE A 117 7.75 -19.83 12.52
C ILE A 117 7.01 -19.33 11.27
N SER A 118 7.69 -18.67 10.34
CA SER A 118 7.05 -17.97 9.21
C SER A 118 6.15 -18.88 8.39
N GLN A 119 6.64 -20.09 8.05
CA GLN A 119 5.88 -21.04 7.24
C GLN A 119 4.63 -21.55 7.98
N ALA A 120 4.75 -21.86 9.27
CA ALA A 120 3.63 -22.34 10.07
C ALA A 120 2.49 -21.32 10.15
N ILE A 121 2.84 -20.03 10.30
CA ILE A 121 1.85 -18.94 10.28
C ILE A 121 1.19 -18.79 8.91
N LEU A 122 1.95 -18.88 7.82
CA LEU A 122 1.41 -18.82 6.45
C LEU A 122 0.41 -19.95 6.18
N ASP A 123 0.75 -21.18 6.57
CA ASP A 123 -0.13 -22.33 6.39
C ASP A 123 -1.45 -22.17 7.17
N GLN A 124 -1.40 -21.60 8.37
CA GLN A 124 -2.57 -21.39 9.21
C GLN A 124 -3.47 -20.26 8.66
N LEU A 125 -2.88 -19.19 8.13
CA LEU A 125 -3.61 -18.12 7.45
C LEU A 125 -4.29 -18.61 6.17
N LEU A 126 -3.59 -19.42 5.35
CA LEU A 126 -4.15 -19.99 4.12
C LEU A 126 -5.32 -20.94 4.41
N LYS A 127 -5.21 -21.76 5.46
CA LYS A 127 -6.32 -22.61 5.91
C LYS A 127 -7.55 -21.79 6.30
N GLN A 128 -7.38 -20.70 7.05
CA GLN A 128 -8.49 -19.83 7.43
C GLN A 128 -9.14 -19.16 6.22
N GLN A 129 -8.34 -18.68 5.27
CA GLN A 129 -8.85 -18.05 4.06
C GLN A 129 -9.67 -19.01 3.20
N ASN A 130 -9.24 -20.28 3.09
CA ASN A 130 -9.99 -21.31 2.37
C ASN A 130 -11.32 -21.67 3.08
N VAL A 131 -11.35 -21.65 4.40
CA VAL A 131 -12.59 -21.89 5.18
C VAL A 131 -13.57 -20.72 5.03
N GLU A 132 -13.08 -19.48 5.05
CA GLU A 132 -13.90 -18.27 4.79
C GLU A 132 -14.48 -18.28 3.37
N ALA A 133 -13.73 -18.76 2.37
CA ALA A 133 -14.17 -18.83 0.97
C ALA A 133 -15.22 -19.93 0.70
N ILE A 134 -15.26 -20.99 1.51
CA ILE A 134 -16.26 -22.08 1.39
C ILE A 134 -17.56 -21.72 2.14
N SER A 135 -17.50 -20.77 3.07
CA SER A 135 -18.64 -20.34 3.91
C SER A 135 -19.39 -19.12 3.36
N GLN A 136 -19.05 -18.65 2.17
CA GLN A 136 -19.72 -17.57 1.42
C GLN A 136 -20.38 -18.13 0.16
#